data_AF-A0A537XTV8-F1
#
_entry.id   AF-A0A537XTV8-F1
#
_cell.length_a   1.000
_cell.length_b   1.000
_cell.length_c   1.000
_cell.angle_alpha   90.00
_cell.angle_beta   90.00
_cell.angle_gamma   90.00
#
_symmetry.space_group_name_H-M   'P 1'
#
loop_
_entity.id
_entity.type
_entity.pdbx_description
1 polymer ?
#
loop_
_entity_poly.entity_id
_entity_poly.type
_entity_poly.pdbx_seq_one_letter_code
_entity_poly.pdbx_strand_id
1 'polypeptide(L)' 'MTKLKIFSAAGILSLMFATPVFAQAAIQEPGLFAFYYPNNDVLNGGRPTPAAGLDNRILMRLSKSGAYASHASEAAPRRR' A
#
# COMPACT_ATOMS: atom_id res chain seq x y z
N MET A 1 46.52 -21.02 -12.51
CA MET A 1 45.41 -20.81 -11.55
C MET A 1 45.21 -22.10 -10.77
N THR A 2 45.33 -22.08 -9.44
CA THR A 2 45.13 -23.30 -8.62
C THR A 2 43.64 -23.55 -8.38
N LYS A 3 43.23 -24.82 -8.29
CA LYS A 3 41.82 -25.22 -8.06
C LYS A 3 41.22 -24.52 -6.83
N LEU A 4 42.03 -24.30 -5.80
CA LEU A 4 41.67 -23.61 -4.56
C LEU A 4 41.24 -22.14 -4.81
N LYS A 5 41.90 -21.42 -5.74
CA LYS A 5 41.52 -20.06 -6.12
C LYS A 5 40.17 -20.03 -6.86
N ILE A 6 39.87 -21.07 -7.64
CA ILE A 6 38.58 -21.18 -8.36
C ILE A 6 37.45 -21.43 -7.36
N PHE A 7 37.62 -22.36 -6.41
CA PHE A 7 36.63 -22.62 -5.37
C PHE A 7 36.41 -21.42 -4.45
N SER A 8 37.48 -20.71 -4.10
CA SER A 8 37.38 -19.48 -3.30
C SER A 8 36.59 -18.39 -4.03
N ALA A 9 36.90 -18.13 -5.30
CA ALA A 9 36.17 -17.16 -6.12
C ALA A 9 34.69 -17.56 -6.29
N ALA A 10 34.42 -18.84 -6.55
CA ALA A 10 33.06 -19.36 -6.67
C ALA A 10 32.27 -19.26 -5.34
N GLY A 11 32.93 -19.50 -4.20
CA GLY A 11 32.33 -19.35 -2.88
C GLY A 11 31.94 -17.91 -2.57
N ILE A 12 32.85 -16.95 -2.84
CA ILE A 12 32.56 -15.52 -2.67
C ILE A 12 31.42 -15.10 -3.60
N LEU A 13 31.44 -15.50 -4.87
CA LEU A 13 30.37 -15.21 -5.82
C LEU A 13 29.03 -15.80 -5.37
N SER A 14 29.02 -17.04 -4.88
CA SER A 14 27.80 -17.71 -4.40
C SER A 14 27.18 -16.99 -3.19
N LEU A 15 28.00 -16.44 -2.29
CA LEU A 15 27.52 -15.67 -1.15
C LEU A 15 26.88 -14.33 -1.57
N MET A 16 27.33 -13.72 -2.67
CA MET A 16 26.71 -12.48 -3.18
C MET A 16 25.29 -12.67 -3.70
N PHE A 17 24.92 -13.89 -4.13
CA PHE A 17 23.55 -14.24 -4.53
C PHE A 17 22.72 -14.85 -3.40
N ALA A 18 23.35 -15.22 -2.28
CA ALA A 18 22.70 -15.81 -1.13
C ALA A 18 22.10 -14.76 -0.17
N THR A 19 21.78 -13.55 -0.63
CA THR A 19 21.03 -12.58 0.18
C THR A 19 19.61 -13.11 0.41
N PRO A 20 19.21 -13.45 1.64
CA PRO A 20 17.81 -13.75 1.90
C PRO A 20 17.02 -12.45 1.72
N VAL A 21 16.18 -12.41 0.69
CA VAL A 21 15.22 -11.31 0.50
C VAL A 21 14.08 -11.51 1.49
N PHE A 22 14.27 -11.10 2.75
CA PHE A 22 13.17 -10.86 3.67
C PHE A 22 12.52 -9.51 3.29
N ALA A 23 11.87 -9.44 2.14
CA ALA A 23 11.32 -8.18 1.60
C ALA A 23 10.04 -7.71 2.28
N GLN A 24 9.38 -8.54 3.11
CA GLN A 24 8.16 -8.14 3.79
C GLN A 24 8.14 -8.68 5.22
N ALA A 25 7.88 -7.79 6.19
CA ALA A 25 7.44 -8.21 7.51
C ALA A 25 6.13 -8.99 7.32
N ALA A 26 6.19 -10.30 7.49
CA ALA A 26 5.00 -11.14 7.45
C ALA A 26 4.09 -10.73 8.59
N ILE A 27 2.89 -10.26 8.25
CA ILE A 27 1.85 -9.96 9.23
C ILE A 27 1.54 -11.28 9.95
N GLN A 28 1.87 -11.34 11.24
CA GLN A 28 1.81 -12.58 12.03
C GLN A 28 0.39 -13.14 12.12
N GLU A 29 -0.61 -12.25 12.14
CA GLU A 29 -2.03 -12.60 12.27
C GLU A 29 -2.84 -12.06 11.09
N PRO A 30 -2.77 -12.70 9.90
CA PRO A 30 -3.38 -12.15 8.68
C PRO A 30 -4.90 -12.05 8.77
N GLY A 31 -5.57 -12.98 9.47
CA GLY A 31 -7.03 -12.92 9.67
C GLY A 31 -7.46 -11.76 10.56
N LEU A 32 -6.69 -11.50 11.62
CA LEU A 32 -6.95 -10.41 12.56
C LEU A 32 -6.65 -9.05 11.92
N PHE A 33 -5.61 -8.97 11.10
CA PHE A 33 -5.29 -7.79 10.30
C PHE A 33 -6.38 -7.46 9.28
N ALA A 34 -6.89 -8.45 8.54
CA ALA A 34 -7.95 -8.24 7.55
C ALA A 34 -9.24 -7.71 8.20
N PHE A 35 -9.48 -8.04 9.47
CA PHE A 35 -10.62 -7.51 10.22
C PHE A 35 -10.48 -6.01 10.54
N TYR A 36 -9.32 -5.57 11.03
CA TYR A 36 -9.10 -4.16 11.39
C TYR A 36 -8.76 -3.27 10.19
N TYR A 37 -8.19 -3.83 9.13
CA TYR A 37 -7.75 -3.12 7.93
C TYR A 37 -8.33 -3.78 6.68
N PRO A 38 -9.65 -3.69 6.46
CA PRO A 38 -10.34 -4.44 5.38
C PRO A 38 -9.86 -4.05 3.98
N ASN A 39 -9.32 -2.85 3.83
CA ASN A 39 -8.86 -2.32 2.56
C ASN A 39 -7.33 -2.43 2.38
N ASN A 40 -6.62 -3.12 3.27
CA ASN A 40 -5.16 -3.27 3.20
C ASN A 40 -4.77 -4.71 2.88
N ASP A 41 -3.73 -4.89 2.08
CA ASP A 41 -3.30 -6.19 1.57
C ASP A 41 -2.24 -6.84 2.47
N VAL A 42 -2.55 -8.02 3.02
CA VAL A 42 -1.64 -8.79 3.87
C VAL A 42 -0.41 -9.31 3.13
N LEU A 43 -0.52 -9.57 1.83
CA LEU A 43 0.58 -10.11 1.01
C LEU A 43 1.57 -9.03 0.59
N ASN A 44 1.16 -7.76 0.69
CA ASN A 44 1.96 -6.60 0.34
C ASN A 44 2.29 -5.75 1.57
N GLY A 45 2.48 -6.40 2.72
CA GLY A 45 2.92 -5.75 3.96
C GLY A 45 1.92 -4.73 4.51
N GLY A 46 0.63 -4.90 4.25
CA GLY A 46 -0.44 -4.02 4.72
C GLY A 46 -0.61 -2.76 3.88
N ARG A 47 -0.08 -2.72 2.65
CA ARG A 47 -0.30 -1.60 1.73
C ARG A 47 -1.77 -1.46 1.34
N PRO A 48 -2.26 -0.23 1.09
CA PRO A 48 -3.62 -0.02 0.63
C PRO A 48 -3.89 -0.77 -0.69
N THR A 49 -5.02 -1.46 -0.75
CA THR A 49 -5.52 -2.08 -1.98
C THR A 49 -6.08 -1.02 -2.93
N PRO A 50 -6.30 -1.37 -4.22
CA PRO A 50 -7.02 -0.50 -5.15
C PRO A 50 -8.40 -0.05 -4.64
N ALA A 51 -9.07 -0.88 -3.83
CA ALA A 51 -10.35 -0.53 -3.21
C ALA A 51 -10.23 0.68 -2.26
N ALA A 52 -9.16 0.74 -1.46
CA ALA A 52 -8.85 1.90 -0.61
C ALA A 52 -8.74 3.21 -1.41
N GLY A 53 -8.15 3.13 -2.61
CA GLY A 53 -8.03 4.27 -3.52
C GLY A 53 -9.37 4.69 -4.15
N LEU A 54 -10.30 3.75 -4.35
CA LEU A 54 -11.64 4.01 -4.85
C LEU A 54 -12.46 4.79 -3.80
N ASP A 55 -12.40 4.37 -2.55
CA ASP A 55 -13.10 5.00 -1.42
C ASP A 55 -12.69 6.47 -1.25
N ASN A 56 -11.38 6.73 -1.26
CA ASN A 56 -10.85 8.09 -1.19
C ASN A 56 -11.32 8.97 -2.35
N ARG A 57 -11.43 8.39 -3.56
CA ARG A 57 -11.90 9.11 -4.75
C ARG A 57 -13.39 9.42 -4.66
N ILE A 58 -14.20 8.49 -4.13
CA ILE A 58 -15.63 8.69 -3.89
C ILE A 58 -15.85 9.76 -2.82
N LEU A 59 -15.14 9.68 -1.70
CA LEU A 59 -15.19 10.67 -0.61
C LEU A 59 -14.81 12.06 -1.11
N MET A 60 -13.74 12.17 -1.90
CA MET A 60 -13.32 13.44 -2.50
C MET A 60 -14.38 13.99 -3.46
N ARG A 61 -15.00 13.13 -4.26
CA ARG A 61 -16.09 13.53 -5.17
C ARG A 61 -17.32 14.01 -4.41
N LEU A 62 -17.69 13.31 -3.33
CA LEU A 62 -18.83 13.67 -2.48
C LEU A 62 -18.59 15.00 -1.76
N SER A 63 -17.40 15.18 -1.20
CA SER A 63 -16.97 16.45 -0.59
C SER A 63 -17.02 17.60 -1.59
N LYS A 64 -16.53 17.39 -2.82
CA LYS A 64 -16.59 18.39 -3.88
C LYS A 64 -18.05 18.71 -4.29
N SER A 65 -18.94 17.73 -4.35
CA SER A 65 -20.37 17.99 -4.64
C SER A 65 -21.08 18.77 -3.53
N GLY A 66 -20.73 18.54 -2.27
CA GLY A 66 -21.26 19.31 -1.15
C GLY A 66 -20.84 20.78 -1.20
N ALA A 67 -19.60 21.06 -1.62
CA ALA A 67 -19.10 22.43 -1.81
C ALA A 67 -19.88 23.20 -2.89
N TYR A 68 -20.22 22.58 -4.02
CA TYR A 68 -21.08 23.21 -5.03
C TYR A 68 -22.50 23.45 -4.52
N ALA A 69 -23.04 22.54 -3.70
CA ALA A 69 -24.37 22.70 -3.10
C ALA A 69 -24.42 23.82 -2.04
N SER A 70 -23.35 24.01 -1.26
CA SER A 70 -23.26 25.08 -0.25
C SER A 70 -23.15 26.48 -0.87
N HIS A 71 -22.50 26.63 -2.03
CA HIS A 71 -22.51 27.91 -2.76
C HIS A 71 -23.88 28.22 -3.39
N ALA A 72 -24.65 27.20 -3.78
CA ALA A 72 -25.98 27.36 -4.35
C ALA A 72 -27.04 27.74 -3.30
N SER A 73 -26.92 27.27 -2.06
CA SER A 73 -27.86 27.59 -0.98
C SER A 73 -27.66 29.00 -0.39
N GLU A 74 -26.47 29.57 -0.50
CA GLU A 74 -26.17 30.94 -0.06
C GLU A 74 -26.67 32.01 -1.06
N ALA A 75 -26.82 31.63 -2.34
CA ALA A 75 -27.32 32.53 -3.40
C ALA A 75 -28.86 32.64 -3.46
N ALA A 76 -29.61 31.88 -2.67
CA ALA A 76 -31.07 31.95 -2.65
C ALA A 76 -31.53 33.18 -1.84
N PRO A 77 -32.19 34.18 -2.46
CA PRO A 77 -32.66 35.35 -1.72
C PRO A 77 -33.77 34.91 -0.76
N ARG A 78 -33.61 35.17 0.54
CA ARG A 78 -34.67 35.03 1.54
C ARG A 78 -35.83 35.94 1.12
N ARG A 79 -36.84 35.38 0.45
CA ARG A 79 -38.10 36.06 0.20
C ARG A 79 -38.81 36.25 1.55
N ARG A 80 -38.87 37.50 2.01
CA ARG A 80 -39.80 37.99 3.02
C ARG A 80 -41.20 38.12 2.41
#